data_AF-A0A7X6RJQ4-F1
#
_entry.id   AF-A0A7X6RJQ4-F1
#
_cell.length_a   1.000
_cell.length_b   1.000
_cell.length_c   1.000
_cell.angle_alpha   90.00
_cell.angle_beta   90.00
_cell.angle_gamma   90.00
#
_symmetry.space_group_name_H-M   'P 1'
#
loop_
_entity.id
_entity.type
_entity.pdbx_description
1 polymer ?
#
loop_
_entity_poly.entity_id
_entity_poly.type
_entity_poly.pdbx_seq_one_letter_code
_entity_poly.pdbx_strand_id
1 'polypeptide(L)'
;MSGQRDVHSGLHSEHGARAGEHPGRASNPVIKVLDLAWLEFEKPDLDGAQAFAHAFGFATATGTADELRLRGTDPGAPCVLIRRGGRSRFVGPAFRAADSADLLRLAAATGARAVPLPESLGGLTVDLVDPSGLRVRVVADIHELDALPPQRPHLFNFGHEPARVNATQRPPRAPARVRRLGHVVVQSTRYRETLDWYLRNLGLIVSDFLYYPGQRERGPVMSFIRCDRGSVPTDHHTLALTLGPSNRYVHSAYQVTDLDALAAGGEYLRERGYRRSWGIGRHIQGSQIFDYWRDPDGFMVEHFSDGDMFDCTLEPGWAPMSASGLAQWGPPVTKDFLGLTPGAESLRELRSIVAALREDNEFDIRRLRGLLKVANS
;
A
#
# COMPACT_ATOMS: atom_id res chain seq x y z
N MET A 1 -14.02 25.48 37.42
CA MET A 1 -13.30 24.97 36.25
C MET A 1 -13.63 23.49 36.11
N SER A 2 -14.61 23.17 35.28
CA SER A 2 -15.00 21.78 34.99
C SER A 2 -13.95 21.17 34.07
N GLY A 3 -13.19 20.20 34.58
CA GLY A 3 -12.24 19.43 33.79
C GLY A 3 -12.98 18.48 32.87
N GLN A 4 -13.40 18.96 31.69
CA GLN A 4 -13.63 18.06 30.56
C GLN A 4 -12.25 17.57 30.09
N ARG A 5 -11.82 16.43 30.63
CA ARG A 5 -10.86 15.58 29.90
C ARG A 5 -11.58 15.15 28.63
N ASP A 6 -11.21 15.76 27.51
CA ASP A 6 -11.64 15.29 26.21
C ASP A 6 -11.17 13.84 26.05
N VAL A 7 -12.11 12.91 26.00
CA VAL A 7 -11.84 11.49 25.77
C VAL A 7 -11.24 11.22 24.38
N HIS A 8 -11.19 12.25 23.52
CA HIS A 8 -10.53 12.25 22.22
C HIS A 8 -9.15 12.91 22.24
N SER A 9 -8.69 13.48 23.37
CA SER A 9 -7.32 14.02 23.46
C SER A 9 -6.29 12.90 23.32
N GLY A 10 -5.48 12.96 22.26
CA GLY A 10 -4.43 11.99 21.96
C GLY A 10 -4.83 10.82 21.06
N LEU A 11 -6.04 10.80 20.49
CA LEU A 11 -6.40 9.83 19.45
C LEU A 11 -6.16 10.43 18.07
N HIS A 12 -5.36 9.76 17.23
CA HIS A 12 -5.22 10.09 15.80
C HIS A 12 -6.37 9.55 14.95
N SER A 13 -7.30 8.83 15.57
CA SER A 13 -8.46 8.17 14.96
C SER A 13 -9.72 8.42 15.80
N GLU A 14 -10.91 8.21 15.24
CA GLU A 14 -12.18 8.52 15.91
C GLU A 14 -12.34 7.81 17.26
N HIS A 15 -11.81 6.59 17.36
CA HIS A 15 -11.83 5.79 18.57
C HIS A 15 -10.48 5.10 18.84
N GLY A 16 -10.17 4.84 20.11
CA GLY A 16 -9.09 3.93 20.52
C GLY A 16 -9.60 2.50 20.73
N ALA A 17 -8.66 1.60 21.07
CA ALA A 17 -8.96 0.20 21.39
C ALA A 17 -9.80 0.04 22.67
N ARG A 18 -10.66 -0.99 22.71
CA ARG A 18 -11.38 -1.45 23.89
C ARG A 18 -10.68 -2.66 24.52
N ALA A 19 -10.95 -2.91 25.80
CA ALA A 19 -10.43 -4.09 26.49
C ALA A 19 -10.82 -5.39 25.75
N GLY A 20 -9.82 -6.22 25.46
CA GLY A 20 -9.99 -7.49 24.73
C GLY A 20 -10.03 -7.35 23.20
N GLU A 21 -9.95 -6.14 22.64
CA GLU A 21 -9.76 -5.97 21.20
C GLU A 21 -8.33 -6.30 20.77
N HIS A 22 -8.16 -6.50 19.47
CA HIS A 22 -6.89 -6.91 18.89
C HIS A 22 -5.78 -5.87 19.18
N PRO A 23 -4.60 -6.26 19.70
CA PRO A 23 -3.57 -5.30 20.12
C PRO A 23 -2.85 -4.62 18.95
N GLY A 24 -2.97 -5.16 17.73
CA GLY A 24 -2.33 -4.60 16.54
C GLY A 24 -0.81 -4.71 16.51
N ARG A 25 -0.22 -5.50 17.40
CA ARG A 25 1.21 -5.82 17.42
C ARG A 25 1.45 -7.17 18.09
N ALA A 26 2.48 -7.89 17.66
CA ALA A 26 2.96 -9.08 18.37
C ALA A 26 3.91 -8.67 19.50
N SER A 27 3.87 -9.39 20.63
CA SER A 27 4.74 -9.10 21.78
C SER A 27 6.21 -9.44 21.53
N ASN A 28 6.47 -10.51 20.78
CA ASN A 28 7.82 -10.96 20.43
C ASN A 28 7.85 -11.44 18.97
N PRO A 29 7.93 -10.51 17.99
CA PRO A 29 8.02 -10.90 16.58
C PRO A 29 9.38 -11.54 16.27
N VAL A 30 9.41 -12.39 15.24
CA VAL A 30 10.64 -13.09 14.81
C VAL A 30 11.71 -12.09 14.34
N ILE A 31 11.33 -11.17 13.46
CA ILE A 31 12.15 -10.04 13.02
C ILE A 31 11.29 -8.78 12.95
N LYS A 32 11.93 -7.63 12.70
CA LYS A 32 11.24 -6.38 12.34
C LYS A 32 11.76 -5.90 10.99
N VAL A 33 10.91 -5.91 9.97
CA VAL A 33 11.27 -5.40 8.64
C VAL A 33 11.30 -3.87 8.62
N LEU A 34 12.19 -3.31 7.82
CA LEU A 34 12.43 -1.87 7.77
C LEU A 34 11.52 -1.12 6.80
N ASP A 35 11.16 -1.76 5.68
CA ASP A 35 10.26 -1.22 4.64
C ASP A 35 9.94 -2.31 3.61
N LEU A 36 9.15 -2.00 2.58
CA LEU A 36 9.15 -2.73 1.31
C LEU A 36 10.47 -2.53 0.57
N ALA A 37 11.00 -3.61 0.01
CA ALA A 37 12.10 -3.54 -0.95
C ALA A 37 11.55 -3.28 -2.36
N TRP A 38 10.63 -4.13 -2.84
CA TRP A 38 9.97 -4.00 -4.14
C TRP A 38 8.68 -4.81 -4.22
N LEU A 39 7.93 -4.63 -5.31
CA LEU A 39 6.80 -5.46 -5.69
C LEU A 39 7.12 -6.31 -6.92
N GLU A 40 6.66 -7.57 -6.96
CA GLU A 40 6.89 -8.47 -8.08
C GLU A 40 5.60 -8.71 -8.87
N PHE A 41 5.68 -8.57 -10.20
CA PHE A 41 4.60 -8.83 -11.14
C PHE A 41 5.08 -9.72 -12.30
N GLU A 42 4.13 -10.38 -12.94
CA GLU A 42 4.30 -10.94 -14.27
C GLU A 42 3.40 -10.20 -15.25
N LYS A 43 3.90 -9.95 -16.47
CA LYS A 43 3.13 -9.34 -17.57
C LYS A 43 3.54 -9.95 -18.92
N PRO A 44 2.62 -10.08 -19.88
CA PRO A 44 2.94 -10.56 -21.23
C PRO A 44 3.67 -9.50 -22.06
N ASP A 45 3.33 -8.22 -21.86
CA ASP A 45 3.86 -7.08 -22.60
C ASP A 45 4.73 -6.20 -21.68
N LEU A 46 6.05 -6.41 -21.72
CA LEU A 46 7.01 -5.60 -20.96
C LEU A 46 7.20 -4.21 -21.56
N ASP A 47 7.04 -4.04 -22.88
CA ASP A 47 7.23 -2.75 -23.54
C ASP A 47 6.07 -1.81 -23.20
N GLY A 48 4.84 -2.31 -23.26
CA GLY A 48 3.64 -1.59 -22.79
C GLY A 48 3.71 -1.26 -21.30
N ALA A 49 4.21 -2.20 -20.48
CA ALA A 49 4.44 -1.95 -19.06
C ALA A 49 5.48 -0.84 -18.83
N GLN A 50 6.58 -0.85 -19.58
CA GLN A 50 7.62 0.18 -19.48
C GLN A 50 7.10 1.55 -19.92
N ALA A 51 6.35 1.62 -21.03
CA ALA A 51 5.79 2.86 -21.54
C ALA A 51 4.83 3.50 -20.52
N PHE A 52 3.94 2.71 -19.91
CA PHE A 52 3.11 3.18 -18.81
C PHE A 52 3.94 3.61 -17.62
N ALA A 53 4.92 2.81 -17.19
CA ALA A 53 5.74 3.11 -16.03
C ALA A 53 6.48 4.46 -16.18
N HIS A 54 7.03 4.75 -17.36
CA HIS A 54 7.66 6.05 -17.66
C HIS A 54 6.66 7.20 -17.66
N ALA A 55 5.45 6.97 -18.19
CA ALA A 55 4.41 7.99 -18.17
C ALA A 55 3.89 8.26 -16.75
N PHE A 56 3.80 7.22 -15.92
CA PHE A 56 3.42 7.29 -14.52
C PHE A 56 4.47 8.05 -13.72
N GLY A 57 5.76 7.72 -13.90
CA GLY A 57 6.85 8.48 -13.27
C GLY A 57 8.07 7.67 -12.84
N PHE A 58 8.13 6.38 -13.16
CA PHE A 58 9.29 5.54 -12.88
C PHE A 58 10.41 5.77 -13.88
N ALA A 59 11.64 5.53 -13.43
CA ALA A 59 12.77 5.25 -14.30
C ALA A 59 12.99 3.73 -14.45
N THR A 60 13.60 3.32 -15.56
CA THR A 60 14.08 1.95 -15.73
C THR A 60 15.45 1.81 -15.05
N ALA A 61 15.56 0.92 -14.07
CA ALA A 61 16.85 0.53 -13.50
C ALA A 61 17.56 -0.48 -14.42
N THR A 62 16.81 -1.45 -14.94
CA THR A 62 17.32 -2.48 -15.87
C THR A 62 16.15 -2.97 -16.71
N GLY A 63 16.39 -3.27 -17.99
CA GLY A 63 15.41 -3.87 -18.88
C GLY A 63 16.07 -4.91 -19.78
N THR A 64 15.47 -6.10 -19.86
CA THR A 64 15.86 -7.19 -20.76
C THR A 64 14.62 -7.71 -21.49
N ALA A 65 14.79 -8.70 -22.37
CA ALA A 65 13.66 -9.35 -23.02
C ALA A 65 12.70 -10.02 -22.03
N ASP A 66 13.16 -10.42 -20.84
CA ASP A 66 12.41 -11.26 -19.88
C ASP A 66 12.13 -10.57 -18.53
N GLU A 67 12.78 -9.45 -18.23
CA GLU A 67 12.61 -8.75 -16.97
C GLU A 67 12.77 -7.23 -17.13
N LEU A 68 11.87 -6.49 -16.49
CA LEU A 68 11.89 -5.04 -16.36
C LEU A 68 11.97 -4.68 -14.87
N ARG A 69 12.95 -3.85 -14.50
CA ARG A 69 13.12 -3.32 -13.14
C ARG A 69 12.88 -1.82 -13.16
N LEU A 70 11.88 -1.39 -12.43
CA LEU A 70 11.49 0.01 -12.29
C LEU A 70 11.96 0.55 -10.95
N ARG A 71 12.36 1.81 -10.91
CA ARG A 71 12.82 2.49 -9.70
C ARG A 71 12.31 3.91 -9.61
N GLY A 72 12.25 4.42 -8.39
CA GLY A 72 12.06 5.84 -8.11
C GLY A 72 13.37 6.64 -8.17
N THR A 73 13.28 7.93 -7.87
CA THR A 73 14.43 8.86 -7.85
C THR A 73 15.27 8.75 -6.60
N ASP A 74 14.70 8.35 -5.47
CA ASP A 74 15.45 8.22 -4.22
C ASP A 74 16.44 7.04 -4.36
N PRO A 75 17.58 7.07 -3.63
CA PRO A 75 18.52 5.95 -3.65
C PRO A 75 17.91 4.71 -3.00
N GLY A 76 18.36 3.52 -3.41
CA GLY A 76 17.92 2.25 -2.83
C GLY A 76 17.60 1.18 -3.87
N ALA A 77 16.73 0.24 -3.51
CA ALA A 77 16.33 -0.86 -4.35
C ALA A 77 15.43 -0.42 -5.52
N PRO A 78 15.28 -1.25 -6.57
CA PRO A 78 14.15 -1.12 -7.49
C PRO A 78 12.82 -1.09 -6.72
N CYS A 79 11.80 -0.40 -7.23
CA CYS A 79 10.47 -0.37 -6.64
C CYS A 79 9.59 -1.52 -7.16
N VAL A 80 9.75 -1.90 -8.43
CA VAL A 80 8.92 -2.92 -9.08
C VAL A 80 9.77 -3.80 -9.99
N LEU A 81 9.61 -5.11 -9.87
CA LEU A 81 10.17 -6.11 -10.77
C LEU A 81 9.04 -6.74 -11.57
N ILE A 82 9.11 -6.65 -12.89
CA ILE A 82 8.12 -7.20 -13.81
C ILE A 82 8.82 -8.26 -14.66
N ARG A 83 8.42 -9.52 -14.53
CA ARG A 83 8.92 -10.62 -15.38
C ARG A 83 7.96 -10.90 -16.52
N ARG A 84 8.49 -11.33 -17.66
CA ARG A 84 7.66 -11.81 -18.75
C ARG A 84 6.91 -13.08 -18.31
N GLY A 85 5.60 -13.10 -18.54
CA GLY A 85 4.76 -14.25 -18.23
C GLY A 85 3.57 -14.35 -19.17
N GLY A 86 2.92 -15.52 -19.24
CA GLY A 86 1.78 -15.74 -20.14
C GLY A 86 0.50 -14.98 -19.78
N ARG A 87 0.43 -14.38 -18.59
CA ARG A 87 -0.69 -13.56 -18.12
C ARG A 87 -0.25 -12.55 -17.08
N SER A 88 -0.98 -11.44 -17.00
CA SER A 88 -0.71 -10.39 -16.03
C SER A 88 -1.13 -10.84 -14.62
N ARG A 89 -0.20 -10.85 -13.65
CA ARG A 89 -0.50 -11.19 -12.24
C ARG A 89 0.44 -10.47 -11.27
N PHE A 90 -0.05 -10.19 -10.08
CA PHE A 90 0.79 -9.85 -8.94
C PHE A 90 1.38 -11.14 -8.35
N VAL A 91 2.70 -11.18 -8.16
CA VAL A 91 3.41 -12.34 -7.60
C VAL A 91 3.54 -12.21 -6.09
N GLY A 92 3.87 -11.02 -5.59
CA GLY A 92 3.99 -10.77 -4.15
C GLY A 92 4.90 -9.59 -3.81
N PRO A 93 4.85 -9.13 -2.55
CA PRO A 93 5.77 -8.12 -2.04
C PRO A 93 7.12 -8.73 -1.61
N ALA A 94 8.17 -7.93 -1.70
CA ALA A 94 9.44 -8.15 -1.01
C ALA A 94 9.61 -7.13 0.10
N PHE A 95 9.91 -7.58 1.33
CA PHE A 95 10.22 -6.74 2.48
C PHE A 95 11.72 -6.74 2.77
N ARG A 96 12.24 -5.59 3.21
CA ARG A 96 13.64 -5.43 3.60
C ARG A 96 13.82 -5.75 5.09
N ALA A 97 14.59 -6.80 5.40
CA ALA A 97 15.08 -7.04 6.76
C ALA A 97 16.20 -6.05 7.12
N ALA A 98 16.54 -5.95 8.40
CA ALA A 98 17.63 -5.09 8.85
C ALA A 98 18.99 -5.53 8.28
N ASP A 99 19.25 -6.84 8.33
CA ASP A 99 20.48 -7.48 7.84
C ASP A 99 20.25 -8.99 7.58
N SER A 100 21.29 -9.67 7.12
CA SER A 100 21.25 -11.12 6.89
C SER A 100 21.05 -11.95 8.18
N ALA A 101 21.39 -11.44 9.37
CA ALA A 101 21.18 -12.18 10.62
C ALA A 101 19.68 -12.29 10.95
N ASP A 102 18.92 -11.22 10.72
CA ASP A 102 17.46 -11.26 10.77
C ASP A 102 16.89 -12.26 9.76
N LEU A 103 17.41 -12.25 8.53
CA LEU A 103 16.95 -13.17 7.50
C LEU A 103 17.19 -14.65 7.88
N LEU A 104 18.36 -14.96 8.46
CA LEU A 104 18.67 -16.30 8.96
C LEU A 104 17.79 -16.70 10.16
N ARG A 105 17.46 -15.76 11.04
CA ARG A 105 16.51 -16.00 12.14
C ARG A 105 15.12 -16.31 11.62
N LEU A 106 14.66 -15.57 10.62
CA LEU A 106 13.38 -15.81 9.96
C LEU A 106 13.35 -17.18 9.28
N ALA A 107 14.41 -17.55 8.55
CA ALA A 107 14.55 -18.86 7.94
C ALA A 107 14.44 -19.99 8.99
N ALA A 108 15.17 -19.87 10.10
CA ALA A 108 15.15 -20.85 11.18
C ALA A 108 13.76 -20.99 11.83
N ALA A 109 13.09 -19.86 12.09
CA ALA A 109 11.77 -19.85 12.74
C ALA A 109 10.65 -20.42 11.84
N THR A 110 10.80 -20.32 10.52
CA THR A 110 9.78 -20.72 9.54
C THR A 110 10.08 -22.05 8.85
N GLY A 111 11.28 -22.62 9.06
CA GLY A 111 11.77 -23.79 8.32
C GLY A 111 12.10 -23.50 6.86
N ALA A 112 12.13 -22.22 6.45
CA ALA A 112 12.52 -21.80 5.12
C ALA A 112 14.05 -21.80 4.96
N ARG A 113 14.53 -21.53 3.73
CA ARG A 113 15.96 -21.44 3.43
C ARG A 113 16.31 -20.02 2.99
N ALA A 114 17.38 -19.48 3.57
CA ALA A 114 18.04 -18.30 3.01
C ALA A 114 18.84 -18.72 1.78
N VAL A 115 18.64 -18.03 0.66
CA VAL A 115 19.33 -18.28 -0.61
C VAL A 115 19.84 -16.97 -1.21
N PRO A 116 20.96 -16.99 -1.95
CA PRO A 116 21.42 -15.80 -2.68
C PRO A 116 20.38 -15.32 -3.69
N LEU A 117 20.21 -14.00 -3.79
CA LEU A 117 19.51 -13.37 -4.90
C LEU A 117 20.40 -13.38 -6.16
N PRO A 118 19.82 -13.16 -7.36
CA PRO A 118 20.60 -12.92 -8.56
C PRO A 118 21.64 -11.81 -8.34
N GLU A 119 22.85 -11.95 -8.90
CA GLU A 119 23.97 -11.01 -8.72
C GLU A 119 23.57 -9.55 -8.97
N SER A 120 22.76 -9.32 -10.01
CA SER A 120 22.19 -8.01 -10.35
C SER A 120 21.34 -7.33 -9.26
N LEU A 121 20.83 -8.08 -8.26
CA LEU A 121 20.14 -7.54 -7.08
C LEU A 121 21.02 -7.57 -5.84
N GLY A 122 21.95 -8.52 -5.76
CA GLY A 122 22.81 -8.72 -4.59
C GLY A 122 22.05 -9.23 -3.36
N GLY A 123 22.79 -9.69 -2.35
CA GLY A 123 22.23 -10.08 -1.06
C GLY A 123 21.56 -11.44 -1.01
N LEU A 124 20.77 -11.64 0.06
CA LEU A 124 20.09 -12.89 0.37
C LEU A 124 18.58 -12.70 0.41
N THR A 125 17.85 -13.80 0.23
CA THR A 125 16.39 -13.83 0.34
C THR A 125 15.88 -15.08 1.07
N VAL A 126 14.75 -14.91 1.75
CA VAL A 126 13.88 -15.98 2.24
C VAL A 126 12.50 -15.76 1.64
N ASP A 127 11.99 -16.78 0.96
CA ASP A 127 10.64 -16.77 0.39
C ASP A 127 9.69 -17.56 1.30
N LEU A 128 8.60 -16.92 1.68
CA LEU A 128 7.53 -17.45 2.51
C LEU A 128 6.19 -17.41 1.75
N VAL A 129 5.17 -18.03 2.34
CA VAL A 129 3.79 -17.94 1.87
C VAL A 129 2.94 -17.53 3.06
N ASP A 130 2.16 -16.46 2.90
CA ASP A 130 1.23 -16.01 3.94
C ASP A 130 -0.01 -16.94 4.01
N PRO A 131 -0.86 -16.80 5.04
CA PRO A 131 -2.08 -17.60 5.18
C PRO A 131 -3.10 -17.43 4.05
N SER A 132 -2.99 -16.38 3.23
CA SER A 132 -3.80 -16.17 2.03
C SER A 132 -3.26 -16.93 0.80
N GLY A 133 -2.06 -17.52 0.90
CA GLY A 133 -1.37 -18.17 -0.21
C GLY A 133 -0.53 -17.21 -1.05
N LEU A 134 -0.40 -15.94 -0.64
CA LEU A 134 0.44 -14.96 -1.32
C LEU A 134 1.90 -15.22 -0.97
N ARG A 135 2.77 -15.22 -1.99
CA ARG A 135 4.21 -15.28 -1.78
C ARG A 135 4.69 -13.99 -1.12
N VAL A 136 5.45 -14.12 -0.04
CA VAL A 136 6.08 -13.01 0.67
C VAL A 136 7.58 -13.24 0.67
N ARG A 137 8.31 -12.34 0.02
CA ARG A 137 9.77 -12.36 0.00
C ARG A 137 10.30 -11.47 1.13
N VAL A 138 11.35 -11.90 1.81
CA VAL A 138 12.17 -11.05 2.69
C VAL A 138 13.59 -11.04 2.14
N VAL A 139 14.23 -9.87 2.13
CA VAL A 139 15.57 -9.68 1.57
C VAL A 139 16.46 -8.90 2.51
N ALA A 140 17.76 -9.14 2.43
CA ALA A 140 18.79 -8.41 3.16
C ALA A 140 20.04 -8.23 2.29
N ASP A 141 20.83 -7.20 2.61
CA ASP A 141 22.13 -6.93 1.98
C ASP A 141 22.08 -6.81 0.45
N ILE A 142 20.97 -6.30 -0.07
CA ILE A 142 20.75 -6.03 -1.49
C ILE A 142 21.60 -4.84 -1.95
N HIS A 143 21.92 -4.81 -3.24
CA HIS A 143 22.55 -3.65 -3.86
C HIS A 143 21.63 -2.43 -3.80
N GLU A 144 22.19 -1.29 -3.42
CA GLU A 144 21.51 -0.01 -3.46
C GLU A 144 21.94 0.76 -4.71
N LEU A 145 20.96 1.31 -5.43
CA LEU A 145 21.20 2.12 -6.61
C LEU A 145 21.31 3.59 -6.20
N ASP A 146 22.27 4.32 -6.78
CA ASP A 146 22.46 5.76 -6.55
C ASP A 146 21.20 6.58 -6.88
N ALA A 147 21.02 7.70 -6.21
CA ALA A 147 19.89 8.60 -6.45
C ALA A 147 19.87 9.12 -7.90
N LEU A 148 18.66 9.23 -8.47
CA LEU A 148 18.44 9.93 -9.74
C LEU A 148 18.06 11.39 -9.46
N PRO A 149 18.16 12.30 -10.45
CA PRO A 149 17.72 13.68 -10.28
C PRO A 149 16.25 13.77 -9.80
N PRO A 150 15.98 14.31 -8.60
CA PRO A 150 14.63 14.38 -8.08
C PRO A 150 13.81 15.44 -8.84
N GLN A 151 12.49 15.33 -8.76
CA GLN A 151 11.61 16.45 -9.10
C GLN A 151 11.60 17.43 -7.91
N ARG A 152 11.96 18.69 -8.16
CA ARG A 152 12.10 19.72 -7.12
C ARG A 152 10.74 20.02 -6.47
N PRO A 153 10.66 20.06 -5.13
CA PRO A 153 9.46 20.52 -4.44
C PRO A 153 9.07 21.94 -4.84
N HIS A 154 7.78 22.14 -5.07
CA HIS A 154 7.19 23.44 -5.28
C HIS A 154 7.15 24.22 -3.96
N LEU A 155 7.45 25.52 -4.04
CA LEU A 155 7.42 26.41 -2.89
C LEU A 155 6.01 27.01 -2.76
N PHE A 156 5.24 26.64 -1.75
CA PHE A 156 3.89 27.16 -1.54
C PHE A 156 3.87 28.42 -0.67
N ASN A 157 2.92 29.33 -0.93
CA ASN A 157 2.59 30.42 0.00
C ASN A 157 1.49 29.90 0.93
N PHE A 158 1.76 29.85 2.24
CA PHE A 158 0.78 29.42 3.24
C PHE A 158 0.36 30.60 4.12
N GLY A 159 -0.96 30.77 4.30
CA GLY A 159 -1.51 31.82 5.16
C GLY A 159 -0.99 33.22 4.82
N HIS A 160 -0.43 33.90 5.82
CA HIS A 160 0.11 35.26 5.73
C HIS A 160 1.63 35.31 5.44
N GLU A 161 2.24 34.18 5.04
CA GLU A 161 3.67 34.07 4.78
C GLU A 161 3.94 33.87 3.27
N PRO A 162 4.05 34.96 2.48
CA PRO A 162 4.34 34.85 1.06
C PRO A 162 5.80 34.47 0.83
N ALA A 163 6.06 33.21 0.47
CA ALA A 163 7.38 32.70 0.11
C ALA A 163 7.78 33.02 -1.34
N ARG A 164 6.81 33.23 -2.23
CA ARG A 164 7.00 33.59 -3.65
C ARG A 164 6.64 35.05 -3.90
N VAL A 165 7.61 35.95 -3.83
CA VAL A 165 7.45 37.38 -4.20
C VAL A 165 7.93 37.58 -5.63
N ASN A 166 7.09 38.20 -6.49
CA ASN A 166 7.35 38.40 -7.92
C ASN A 166 7.72 37.12 -8.72
N ALA A 167 7.38 35.94 -8.18
CA ALA A 167 7.64 34.64 -8.79
C ALA A 167 6.34 33.88 -9.03
N THR A 168 6.16 33.34 -10.23
CA THR A 168 4.97 32.54 -10.60
C THR A 168 5.26 31.05 -10.52
N GLN A 169 4.27 30.24 -10.14
CA GLN A 169 4.34 28.77 -10.17
C GLN A 169 3.43 28.23 -11.27
N ARG A 170 4.02 27.46 -12.20
CA ARG A 170 3.33 26.81 -13.34
C ARG A 170 3.94 25.42 -13.54
N PRO A 171 3.53 24.42 -12.75
CA PRO A 171 4.07 23.06 -12.85
C PRO A 171 3.87 22.51 -14.28
N PRO A 172 4.91 21.94 -14.91
CA PRO A 172 4.77 21.38 -16.24
C PRO A 172 3.90 20.11 -16.21
N ARG A 173 3.07 19.91 -17.23
CA ARG A 173 2.40 18.63 -17.48
C ARG A 173 3.43 17.63 -17.99
N ALA A 174 4.05 16.92 -17.07
CA ALA A 174 5.10 15.93 -17.28
C ALA A 174 4.92 14.79 -16.28
N PRO A 175 5.58 13.62 -16.43
CA PRO A 175 5.46 12.55 -15.44
C PRO A 175 5.77 13.06 -14.03
N ALA A 176 4.90 12.76 -13.08
CA ALA A 176 5.15 13.02 -11.67
C ALA A 176 6.22 12.02 -11.21
N ARG A 177 7.46 12.47 -10.99
CA ARG A 177 8.57 11.54 -10.76
C ARG A 177 8.33 10.77 -9.47
N VAL A 178 8.24 9.45 -9.59
CA VAL A 178 8.16 8.56 -8.45
C VAL A 178 9.45 8.68 -7.66
N ARG A 179 9.35 8.98 -6.38
CA ARG A 179 10.48 9.04 -5.45
C ARG A 179 10.83 7.67 -4.92
N ARG A 180 9.83 6.95 -4.41
CA ARG A 180 9.96 5.60 -3.83
C ARG A 180 8.64 4.84 -3.83
N LEU A 181 8.71 3.54 -3.58
CA LEU A 181 7.56 2.72 -3.19
C LEU A 181 7.14 3.11 -1.77
N GLY A 182 5.84 3.28 -1.55
CA GLY A 182 5.26 3.54 -0.22
C GLY A 182 4.62 2.29 0.35
N HIS A 183 3.54 1.83 -0.29
CA HIS A 183 2.78 0.71 0.26
C HIS A 183 2.14 -0.19 -0.79
N VAL A 184 1.68 -1.35 -0.33
CA VAL A 184 0.84 -2.28 -1.09
C VAL A 184 -0.41 -2.63 -0.30
N VAL A 185 -1.52 -2.78 -1.01
CA VAL A 185 -2.81 -3.18 -0.43
C VAL A 185 -3.23 -4.50 -1.03
N VAL A 186 -3.52 -5.46 -0.16
CA VAL A 186 -3.97 -6.79 -0.54
C VAL A 186 -5.26 -7.17 0.17
N GLN A 187 -6.07 -7.97 -0.49
CA GLN A 187 -7.31 -8.52 0.02
C GLN A 187 -7.09 -9.98 0.39
N SER A 188 -7.66 -10.42 1.51
CA SER A 188 -7.61 -11.80 1.99
C SER A 188 -8.98 -12.29 2.45
N THR A 189 -9.29 -13.57 2.26
CA THR A 189 -10.46 -14.26 2.84
C THR A 189 -10.19 -14.71 4.28
N ARG A 190 -8.92 -14.72 4.71
CA ARG A 190 -8.42 -15.10 6.05
C ARG A 190 -7.68 -13.94 6.69
N TYR A 191 -8.36 -12.80 6.76
CA TYR A 191 -7.80 -11.50 7.11
C TYR A 191 -7.03 -11.48 8.44
N ARG A 192 -7.59 -11.99 9.54
CA ARG A 192 -6.92 -11.98 10.86
C ARG A 192 -5.74 -12.91 10.91
N GLU A 193 -5.91 -14.13 10.41
CA GLU A 193 -4.81 -15.09 10.37
C GLU A 193 -3.63 -14.50 9.58
N THR A 194 -3.93 -13.86 8.45
CA THR A 194 -2.95 -13.18 7.60
C THR A 194 -2.31 -12.00 8.34
N LEU A 195 -3.09 -11.13 8.99
CA LEU A 195 -2.59 -10.02 9.81
C LEU A 195 -1.62 -10.53 10.87
N ASP A 196 -2.04 -11.49 11.69
CA ASP A 196 -1.25 -12.04 12.78
C ASP A 196 0.03 -12.72 12.31
N TRP A 197 0.01 -13.28 11.10
CA TRP A 197 1.21 -13.80 10.47
C TRP A 197 2.21 -12.67 10.16
N TYR A 198 1.77 -11.56 9.59
CA TYR A 198 2.64 -10.39 9.33
C TYR A 198 3.17 -9.76 10.62
N LEU A 199 2.32 -9.58 11.63
CA LEU A 199 2.73 -9.01 12.92
C LEU A 199 3.75 -9.91 13.63
N ARG A 200 3.54 -11.24 13.64
CA ARG A 200 4.44 -12.18 14.32
C ARG A 200 5.74 -12.44 13.58
N ASN A 201 5.70 -12.60 12.26
CA ASN A 201 6.91 -12.97 11.51
C ASN A 201 7.74 -11.75 11.11
N LEU A 202 7.10 -10.67 10.68
CA LEU A 202 7.78 -9.49 10.14
C LEU A 202 7.79 -8.28 11.09
N GLY A 203 7.15 -8.40 12.26
CA GLY A 203 7.20 -7.35 13.29
C GLY A 203 6.53 -6.05 12.88
N LEU A 204 5.63 -6.10 11.90
CA LEU A 204 4.79 -4.97 11.54
C LEU A 204 3.82 -4.65 12.68
N ILE A 205 3.31 -3.41 12.73
CA ILE A 205 2.34 -2.96 13.74
C ILE A 205 1.24 -2.11 13.10
N VAL A 206 0.03 -2.15 13.67
CA VAL A 206 -1.16 -1.49 13.10
C VAL A 206 -1.22 -0.02 13.50
N SER A 207 -1.48 0.84 12.52
CA SER A 207 -1.79 2.26 12.72
C SER A 207 -3.28 2.49 12.89
N ASP A 208 -4.11 1.85 12.04
CA ASP A 208 -5.56 1.94 12.11
C ASP A 208 -6.24 0.60 11.78
N PHE A 209 -7.29 0.31 12.54
CA PHE A 209 -8.24 -0.76 12.29
C PHE A 209 -9.56 -0.17 11.78
N LEU A 210 -10.10 -0.76 10.72
CA LEU A 210 -11.48 -0.49 10.30
C LEU A 210 -12.37 -1.71 10.57
N TYR A 211 -13.64 -1.44 10.91
CA TYR A 211 -14.68 -2.45 11.10
C TYR A 211 -15.94 -2.09 10.32
N TYR A 212 -16.73 -3.10 9.91
CA TYR A 212 -18.02 -2.81 9.28
C TYR A 212 -18.98 -2.10 10.26
N PRO A 213 -19.76 -1.10 9.82
CA PRO A 213 -20.68 -0.37 10.69
C PRO A 213 -21.64 -1.29 11.45
N GLY A 214 -21.63 -1.20 12.78
CA GLY A 214 -22.42 -2.06 13.66
C GLY A 214 -21.88 -3.49 13.83
N GLN A 215 -20.60 -3.73 13.51
CA GLN A 215 -19.94 -5.03 13.67
C GLN A 215 -18.57 -4.92 14.39
N ARG A 216 -18.37 -3.91 15.24
CA ARG A 216 -17.09 -3.70 15.96
C ARG A 216 -16.76 -4.87 16.88
N GLU A 217 -17.77 -5.44 17.53
CA GLU A 217 -17.68 -6.62 18.39
C GLU A 217 -17.24 -7.88 17.64
N ARG A 218 -17.49 -7.94 16.33
CA ARG A 218 -16.94 -8.98 15.47
C ARG A 218 -15.48 -8.72 15.12
N GLY A 219 -14.93 -7.58 15.53
CA GLY A 219 -13.59 -7.03 15.29
C GLY A 219 -13.31 -6.61 13.86
N PRO A 220 -12.04 -6.30 13.54
CA PRO A 220 -11.68 -5.53 12.36
C PRO A 220 -11.81 -6.34 11.08
N VAL A 221 -11.90 -5.61 9.97
CA VAL A 221 -12.01 -6.12 8.59
C VAL A 221 -11.00 -5.46 7.67
N MET A 222 -10.29 -4.44 8.13
CA MET A 222 -9.16 -3.85 7.41
C MET A 222 -8.15 -3.29 8.43
N SER A 223 -6.88 -3.35 8.07
CA SER A 223 -5.78 -2.75 8.82
C SER A 223 -4.87 -1.96 7.90
N PHE A 224 -4.45 -0.79 8.39
CA PHE A 224 -3.29 -0.05 7.89
C PHE A 224 -2.10 -0.37 8.79
N ILE A 225 -1.03 -0.91 8.22
CA ILE A 225 0.03 -1.59 8.94
C ILE A 225 1.38 -0.96 8.57
N ARG A 226 2.08 -0.42 9.57
CA ARG A 226 3.40 0.23 9.44
C ARG A 226 4.54 -0.68 9.91
N CYS A 227 5.76 -0.31 9.52
CA CYS A 227 6.97 -0.93 10.04
C CYS A 227 7.27 -0.45 11.47
N ASP A 228 7.62 -1.35 12.38
CA ASP A 228 8.09 -0.97 13.71
C ASP A 228 9.61 -0.77 13.69
N ARG A 229 10.04 0.50 13.63
CA ARG A 229 11.46 0.90 13.71
C ARG A 229 11.80 1.55 15.06
N GLY A 230 11.05 1.21 16.11
CA GLY A 230 11.18 1.85 17.41
C GLY A 230 10.74 3.31 17.37
N SER A 231 11.60 4.22 17.84
CA SER A 231 11.32 5.67 17.85
C SER A 231 11.52 6.35 16.49
N VAL A 232 12.00 5.64 15.47
CA VAL A 232 12.14 6.20 14.11
C VAL A 232 10.77 6.17 13.43
N PRO A 233 10.20 7.33 13.05
CA PRO A 233 8.90 7.36 12.39
C PRO A 233 8.94 6.65 11.02
N THR A 234 7.84 5.99 10.70
CA THR A 234 7.60 5.29 9.42
C THR A 234 6.28 5.77 8.82
N ASP A 235 6.07 5.52 7.53
CA ASP A 235 4.79 5.82 6.90
C ASP A 235 3.64 5.23 7.72
N HIS A 236 2.50 5.93 7.73
CA HIS A 236 1.23 5.45 8.30
C HIS A 236 0.97 3.97 7.99
N HIS A 237 1.33 3.52 6.79
CA HIS A 237 1.34 2.13 6.43
C HIS A 237 2.31 1.84 5.30
N THR A 238 2.92 0.67 5.38
CA THR A 238 3.69 0.02 4.31
C THR A 238 2.89 -1.13 3.70
N LEU A 239 1.96 -1.70 4.47
CA LEU A 239 1.01 -2.73 4.05
C LEU A 239 -0.39 -2.33 4.51
N ALA A 240 -1.39 -2.46 3.64
CA ALA A 240 -2.77 -2.54 4.09
C ALA A 240 -3.39 -3.88 3.70
N LEU A 241 -4.18 -4.42 4.61
CA LEU A 241 -4.82 -5.72 4.45
C LEU A 241 -6.32 -5.53 4.66
N THR A 242 -7.13 -6.03 3.74
CA THR A 242 -8.59 -5.93 3.81
C THR A 242 -9.27 -7.28 3.63
N LEU A 243 -10.34 -7.53 4.38
CA LEU A 243 -11.17 -8.71 4.28
C LEU A 243 -12.07 -8.60 3.04
N GLY A 244 -12.02 -9.60 2.17
CA GLY A 244 -12.93 -9.67 1.04
C GLY A 244 -13.12 -11.09 0.49
N PRO A 245 -13.90 -11.24 -0.59
CA PRO A 245 -14.32 -12.55 -1.10
C PRO A 245 -13.23 -13.32 -1.87
N SER A 246 -12.01 -12.77 -2.00
CA SER A 246 -10.91 -13.42 -2.71
C SER A 246 -9.55 -12.91 -2.24
N ASN A 247 -8.52 -13.75 -2.36
CA ASN A 247 -7.14 -13.33 -2.14
C ASN A 247 -6.64 -12.62 -3.41
N ARG A 248 -6.30 -11.33 -3.33
CA ARG A 248 -5.86 -10.54 -4.49
C ARG A 248 -5.07 -9.29 -4.12
N TYR A 249 -4.29 -8.81 -5.08
CA TYR A 249 -3.81 -7.44 -5.09
C TYR A 249 -4.97 -6.46 -5.23
N VAL A 250 -4.93 -5.35 -4.48
CA VAL A 250 -5.89 -4.25 -4.60
C VAL A 250 -5.24 -3.07 -5.31
N HIS A 251 -4.17 -2.51 -4.73
CA HIS A 251 -3.34 -1.47 -5.35
C HIS A 251 -1.95 -1.39 -4.71
N SER A 252 -1.09 -0.56 -5.28
CA SER A 252 0.20 -0.16 -4.71
C SER A 252 0.43 1.32 -4.95
N ALA A 253 1.11 1.96 -4.01
CA ALA A 253 1.28 3.41 -4.02
C ALA A 253 2.74 3.83 -4.04
N TYR A 254 2.99 4.94 -4.74
CA TYR A 254 4.31 5.45 -5.03
C TYR A 254 4.38 6.93 -4.69
N GLN A 255 5.36 7.31 -3.87
CA GLN A 255 5.45 8.67 -3.37
C GLN A 255 5.92 9.59 -4.49
N VAL A 256 5.24 10.72 -4.68
CA VAL A 256 5.66 11.81 -5.56
C VAL A 256 5.95 13.06 -4.75
N THR A 257 6.54 14.07 -5.39
CA THR A 257 7.12 15.22 -4.69
C THR A 257 6.13 16.04 -3.88
N ASP A 258 5.02 16.46 -4.48
CA ASP A 258 4.01 17.34 -3.87
C ASP A 258 2.69 17.31 -4.67
N LEU A 259 1.67 17.99 -4.15
CA LEU A 259 0.34 18.09 -4.77
C LEU A 259 0.37 18.66 -6.20
N ASP A 260 1.21 19.65 -6.48
CA ASP A 260 1.27 20.31 -7.78
C ASP A 260 1.91 19.40 -8.84
N ALA A 261 2.96 18.67 -8.46
CA ALA A 261 3.57 17.64 -9.29
C ALA A 261 2.59 16.49 -9.56
N LEU A 262 1.87 16.03 -8.54
CA LEU A 262 0.85 14.99 -8.64
C LEU A 262 -0.29 15.43 -9.58
N ALA A 263 -0.81 16.65 -9.42
CA ALA A 263 -1.89 17.16 -10.24
C ALA A 263 -1.49 17.38 -11.70
N ALA A 264 -0.33 18.01 -11.95
CA ALA A 264 0.16 18.23 -13.31
C ALA A 264 0.55 16.92 -14.02
N GLY A 265 1.10 15.95 -13.28
CA GLY A 265 1.37 14.60 -13.78
C GLY A 265 0.10 13.83 -14.10
N GLY A 266 -0.96 14.00 -13.31
CA GLY A 266 -2.26 13.43 -13.62
C GLY A 266 -2.86 13.98 -14.93
N GLU A 267 -2.70 15.26 -15.21
CA GLU A 267 -3.11 15.84 -16.51
C GLU A 267 -2.29 15.26 -17.68
N TYR A 268 -0.98 15.08 -17.49
CA TYR A 268 -0.10 14.45 -18.47
C TYR A 268 -0.49 12.99 -18.77
N LEU A 269 -0.87 12.21 -17.76
CA LEU A 269 -1.36 10.84 -17.91
C LEU A 269 -2.68 10.81 -18.71
N ARG A 270 -3.61 11.72 -18.40
CA ARG A 270 -4.88 11.85 -19.12
C ARG A 270 -4.67 12.21 -20.59
N GLU A 271 -3.77 13.13 -20.90
CA GLU A 271 -3.42 13.53 -22.27
C GLU A 271 -2.85 12.36 -23.10
N ARG A 272 -2.30 11.34 -22.44
CA ARG A 272 -1.81 10.09 -23.06
C ARG A 272 -2.86 8.98 -23.13
N GLY A 273 -4.08 9.25 -22.70
CA GLY A 273 -5.19 8.29 -22.73
C GLY A 273 -5.17 7.27 -21.60
N TYR A 274 -4.33 7.45 -20.57
CA TYR A 274 -4.41 6.61 -19.37
C TYR A 274 -5.65 6.92 -18.54
N ARG A 275 -6.09 5.93 -17.77
CA ARG A 275 -7.38 5.98 -17.08
C ARG A 275 -7.20 6.26 -15.60
N ARG A 276 -7.72 7.41 -15.15
CA ARG A 276 -7.87 7.71 -13.72
C ARG A 276 -8.99 6.85 -13.14
N SER A 277 -8.70 6.18 -12.02
CA SER A 277 -9.66 5.40 -11.24
C SER A 277 -10.38 6.31 -10.24
N TRP A 278 -9.65 7.09 -9.45
CA TRP A 278 -10.21 8.02 -8.45
C TRP A 278 -9.16 9.06 -8.04
N GLY A 279 -9.60 10.27 -7.68
CA GLY A 279 -8.71 11.36 -7.28
C GLY A 279 -8.90 12.64 -8.10
N ILE A 280 -8.25 13.74 -7.73
CA ILE A 280 -7.32 13.88 -6.58
C ILE A 280 -8.13 14.08 -5.29
N GLY A 281 -7.66 13.51 -4.19
CA GLY A 281 -8.25 13.73 -2.87
C GLY A 281 -7.24 13.59 -1.74
N ARG A 282 -7.73 13.69 -0.50
CA ARG A 282 -6.97 13.39 0.72
C ARG A 282 -7.66 12.32 1.54
N HIS A 283 -6.94 11.27 1.92
CA HIS A 283 -7.46 10.18 2.74
C HIS A 283 -7.75 10.62 4.19
N ILE A 284 -8.73 9.99 4.83
CA ILE A 284 -8.92 10.12 6.29
C ILE A 284 -7.77 9.41 7.00
N GLN A 285 -7.57 8.12 6.75
CA GLN A 285 -6.47 7.36 7.34
C GLN A 285 -5.13 7.75 6.69
N GLY A 286 -4.15 8.10 7.54
CA GLY A 286 -2.80 8.48 7.14
C GLY A 286 -2.68 9.81 6.39
N SER A 287 -3.77 10.57 6.28
CA SER A 287 -3.85 11.92 5.70
C SER A 287 -3.24 12.10 4.31
N GLN A 288 -2.86 11.05 3.60
CA GLN A 288 -2.12 11.17 2.33
C GLN A 288 -3.00 11.76 1.22
N ILE A 289 -2.42 12.64 0.42
CA ILE A 289 -2.99 13.08 -0.85
C ILE A 289 -2.83 11.93 -1.86
N PHE A 290 -3.88 11.61 -2.60
CA PHE A 290 -3.90 10.47 -3.53
C PHE A 290 -4.35 10.85 -4.94
N ASP A 291 -3.87 10.10 -5.95
CA ASP A 291 -4.40 10.03 -7.31
C ASP A 291 -4.21 8.62 -7.89
N TYR A 292 -5.32 7.90 -8.08
CA TYR A 292 -5.35 6.50 -8.50
C TYR A 292 -5.52 6.35 -10.01
N TRP A 293 -4.72 5.47 -10.60
CA TRP A 293 -4.69 5.17 -12.03
C TRP A 293 -4.77 3.68 -12.28
N ARG A 294 -5.22 3.29 -13.48
CA ARG A 294 -5.12 1.91 -13.97
C ARG A 294 -3.95 1.82 -14.96
N ASP A 295 -3.11 0.82 -14.77
CA ASP A 295 -2.14 0.44 -15.80
C ASP A 295 -2.84 -0.25 -17.00
N PRO A 296 -2.14 -0.52 -18.11
CA PRO A 296 -2.74 -1.14 -19.29
C PRO A 296 -3.37 -2.53 -19.06
N ASP A 297 -2.94 -3.24 -18.01
CA ASP A 297 -3.47 -4.55 -17.63
C ASP A 297 -4.61 -4.47 -16.59
N GLY A 298 -4.95 -3.25 -16.14
CA GLY A 298 -6.00 -3.01 -15.16
C GLY A 298 -5.55 -3.01 -13.69
N PHE A 299 -4.25 -3.15 -13.40
CA PHE A 299 -3.76 -2.99 -12.03
C PHE A 299 -3.92 -1.54 -11.58
N MET A 300 -4.42 -1.35 -10.35
CA MET A 300 -4.57 -0.03 -9.77
C MET A 300 -3.27 0.41 -9.11
N VAL A 301 -2.76 1.57 -9.50
CA VAL A 301 -1.58 2.19 -8.90
C VAL A 301 -1.93 3.59 -8.41
N GLU A 302 -1.27 4.02 -7.34
CA GLU A 302 -1.54 5.30 -6.69
C GLU A 302 -0.28 6.17 -6.72
N HIS A 303 -0.45 7.44 -7.09
CA HIS A 303 0.48 8.49 -6.65
C HIS A 303 0.03 9.02 -5.30
N PHE A 304 0.95 9.09 -4.34
CA PHE A 304 0.67 9.72 -3.06
C PHE A 304 1.71 10.77 -2.67
N SER A 305 1.29 11.73 -1.83
CA SER A 305 2.19 12.70 -1.17
C SER A 305 1.60 13.13 0.17
N ASP A 306 2.42 13.72 1.04
CA ASP A 306 1.96 14.34 2.30
C ASP A 306 1.17 13.39 3.22
N GLY A 307 1.75 12.22 3.51
CA GLY A 307 1.18 11.22 4.43
C GLY A 307 1.77 11.32 5.84
N ASP A 308 1.00 10.85 6.82
CA ASP A 308 1.39 10.84 8.23
C ASP A 308 2.54 9.86 8.49
N MET A 309 3.40 10.22 9.46
CA MET A 309 4.55 9.43 9.88
C MET A 309 4.43 9.09 11.36
N PHE A 310 4.46 7.80 11.72
CA PHE A 310 4.26 7.31 13.09
C PHE A 310 5.43 6.44 13.57
N ASP A 311 5.77 6.57 14.84
CA ASP A 311 6.72 5.70 15.54
C ASP A 311 5.99 4.52 16.24
N CYS A 312 6.69 3.79 17.11
CA CYS A 312 6.11 2.65 17.83
C CYS A 312 5.24 3.02 19.04
N THR A 313 5.21 4.29 19.46
CA THR A 313 4.51 4.76 20.66
C THR A 313 3.02 4.99 20.42
N LEU A 314 2.63 5.25 19.17
CA LEU A 314 1.24 5.44 18.80
C LEU A 314 0.47 4.10 18.80
N GLU A 315 -0.59 4.03 19.59
CA GLU A 315 -1.51 2.89 19.65
C GLU A 315 -2.47 2.87 18.44
N PRO A 316 -2.98 1.70 18.01
CA PRO A 316 -3.88 1.63 16.85
C PRO A 316 -5.18 2.41 17.04
N GLY A 317 -5.54 3.17 16.00
CA GLY A 317 -6.84 3.79 15.86
C GLY A 317 -7.93 2.80 15.44
N TRP A 318 -9.19 3.12 15.71
CA TRP A 318 -10.36 2.30 15.36
C TRP A 318 -11.46 3.17 14.77
N ALA A 319 -11.91 2.85 13.56
CA ALA A 319 -12.97 3.59 12.89
C ALA A 319 -13.94 2.67 12.11
N PRO A 320 -15.20 3.08 11.91
CA PRO A 320 -16.10 2.39 10.99
C PRO A 320 -15.59 2.53 9.54
N MET A 321 -15.67 1.46 8.77
CA MET A 321 -15.43 1.49 7.32
C MET A 321 -16.67 2.05 6.61
N SER A 322 -16.51 3.08 5.78
CA SER A 322 -17.54 3.62 4.89
C SER A 322 -16.91 4.17 3.61
N ALA A 323 -17.66 4.23 2.51
CA ALA A 323 -17.17 4.82 1.27
C ALA A 323 -16.95 6.34 1.41
N SER A 324 -17.86 7.04 2.10
CA SER A 324 -17.69 8.44 2.52
C SER A 324 -16.49 8.66 3.46
N GLY A 325 -16.12 7.66 4.26
CA GLY A 325 -14.99 7.71 5.20
C GLY A 325 -13.62 7.44 4.57
N LEU A 326 -13.55 7.24 3.25
CA LEU A 326 -12.27 7.01 2.57
C LEU A 326 -11.48 8.31 2.35
N ALA A 327 -12.15 9.47 2.23
CA ALA A 327 -11.51 10.74 1.94
C ALA A 327 -12.08 11.90 2.79
N GLN A 328 -11.19 12.77 3.26
CA GLN A 328 -11.54 14.04 3.91
C GLN A 328 -12.13 15.03 2.88
N TRP A 329 -11.51 15.09 1.71
CA TRP A 329 -11.96 15.87 0.56
C TRP A 329 -11.48 15.23 -0.73
N GLY A 330 -12.18 15.50 -1.82
CA GLY A 330 -11.94 14.92 -3.14
C GLY A 330 -13.27 14.64 -3.85
N PRO A 331 -13.23 14.16 -5.10
CA PRO A 331 -14.44 13.71 -5.76
C PRO A 331 -15.02 12.47 -5.06
N PRO A 332 -16.33 12.20 -5.18
CA PRO A 332 -16.92 10.95 -4.72
C PRO A 332 -16.16 9.74 -5.25
N VAL A 333 -16.04 8.69 -4.42
CA VAL A 333 -15.38 7.45 -4.82
C VAL A 333 -16.05 6.86 -6.05
N THR A 334 -15.26 6.39 -7.01
CA THR A 334 -15.79 5.85 -8.26
C THR A 334 -16.15 4.38 -8.12
N LYS A 335 -17.07 3.90 -8.97
CA LYS A 335 -17.36 2.46 -9.07
C LYS A 335 -16.14 1.64 -9.51
N ASP A 336 -15.23 2.25 -10.29
CA ASP A 336 -14.01 1.57 -10.72
C ASP A 336 -13.06 1.30 -9.56
N PHE A 337 -12.89 2.28 -8.68
CA PHE A 337 -12.09 2.12 -7.47
C PHE A 337 -12.66 1.04 -6.55
N LEU A 338 -13.99 1.01 -6.39
CA LEU A 338 -14.68 0.00 -5.58
C LEU A 338 -14.73 -1.40 -6.22
N GLY A 339 -14.25 -1.56 -7.46
CA GLY A 339 -14.35 -2.83 -8.18
C GLY A 339 -15.79 -3.20 -8.59
N LEU A 340 -16.68 -2.22 -8.68
CA LEU A 340 -18.12 -2.37 -8.98
C LEU A 340 -18.46 -2.09 -10.44
N THR A 341 -17.45 -1.94 -11.32
CA THR A 341 -17.68 -1.73 -12.75
C THR A 341 -18.33 -2.99 -13.37
N PRO A 342 -19.50 -2.87 -14.04
CA PRO A 342 -20.14 -4.02 -14.69
C PRO A 342 -19.27 -4.63 -15.79
N GLY A 343 -19.07 -5.94 -15.79
CA GLY A 343 -18.32 -6.65 -16.84
C GLY A 343 -17.96 -8.10 -16.50
N ALA A 344 -17.04 -8.69 -17.27
CA ALA A 344 -16.54 -10.05 -17.02
C ALA A 344 -15.89 -10.22 -15.63
N GLU A 345 -15.45 -9.11 -15.02
CA GLU A 345 -14.98 -9.07 -13.64
C GLU A 345 -16.12 -9.23 -12.64
N SER A 346 -17.32 -8.72 -12.91
CA SER A 346 -18.48 -8.88 -12.02
C SER A 346 -18.93 -10.35 -11.90
N LEU A 347 -18.82 -11.14 -12.98
CA LEU A 347 -19.07 -12.59 -12.93
C LEU A 347 -17.99 -13.32 -12.12
N ARG A 348 -16.73 -12.91 -12.24
CA ARG A 348 -15.63 -13.44 -11.42
C ARG A 348 -15.84 -13.09 -9.95
N GLU A 349 -16.30 -11.88 -9.65
CA GLU A 349 -16.58 -11.45 -8.28
C GLU A 349 -17.79 -12.15 -7.67
N LEU A 350 -18.85 -12.39 -8.46
CA LEU A 350 -19.96 -13.21 -7.97
C LEU A 350 -19.50 -14.64 -7.64
N ARG A 351 -18.66 -15.24 -8.49
CA ARG A 351 -18.08 -16.56 -8.23
C ARG A 351 -17.19 -16.56 -6.99
N SER A 352 -16.38 -15.52 -6.77
CA SER A 352 -15.53 -15.41 -5.58
C SER A 352 -16.37 -15.30 -4.32
N ILE A 353 -17.43 -14.49 -4.31
CA ILE A 353 -18.37 -14.39 -3.20
C ILE A 353 -19.01 -15.75 -2.89
N VAL A 354 -19.51 -16.45 -3.91
CA VAL A 354 -20.14 -17.77 -3.73
C VAL A 354 -19.14 -18.80 -3.19
N ALA A 355 -17.90 -18.79 -3.68
CA ALA A 355 -16.85 -19.69 -3.20
C ALA A 355 -16.46 -19.37 -1.75
N ALA A 356 -16.19 -18.10 -1.44
CA ALA A 356 -15.81 -17.65 -0.10
C ALA A 356 -16.89 -17.99 0.94
N LEU A 357 -18.18 -17.82 0.61
CA LEU A 357 -19.29 -18.17 1.50
C LEU A 357 -19.45 -19.68 1.76
N ARG A 358 -18.86 -20.55 0.92
CA ARG A 358 -18.91 -22.02 1.07
C ARG A 358 -17.71 -22.57 1.83
N GLU A 359 -16.63 -21.82 1.88
CA GLU A 359 -15.40 -22.19 2.57
C GLU A 359 -15.47 -21.82 4.05
N ASP A 360 -14.72 -22.54 4.89
CA ASP A 360 -14.53 -22.19 6.29
C ASP A 360 -13.48 -21.07 6.40
N ASN A 361 -13.94 -19.82 6.35
CA ASN A 361 -13.12 -18.61 6.42
C ASN A 361 -13.85 -17.45 7.12
N GLU A 362 -13.21 -16.28 7.20
CA GLU A 362 -13.77 -15.11 7.90
C GLU A 362 -14.88 -14.39 7.13
N PHE A 363 -15.03 -14.66 5.83
CA PHE A 363 -15.96 -13.99 4.92
C PHE A 363 -17.33 -14.70 4.88
N ASP A 364 -18.13 -14.50 5.93
CA ASP A 364 -19.49 -15.05 6.02
C ASP A 364 -20.60 -14.12 5.49
N ILE A 365 -21.86 -14.60 5.49
CA ILE A 365 -23.04 -13.84 5.03
C ILE A 365 -23.19 -12.51 5.78
N ARG A 366 -22.82 -12.46 7.06
CA ARG A 366 -22.91 -11.24 7.87
C ARG A 366 -21.83 -10.23 7.48
N ARG A 367 -20.61 -10.69 7.13
CA ARG A 367 -19.53 -9.85 6.58
C ARG A 367 -19.87 -9.37 5.17
N LEU A 368 -20.49 -10.19 4.32
CA LEU A 368 -21.00 -9.77 3.02
C LEU A 368 -22.03 -8.63 3.16
N ARG A 369 -22.99 -8.74 4.10
CA ARG A 369 -23.94 -7.65 4.38
C ARG A 369 -23.23 -6.36 4.85
N GLY A 370 -22.17 -6.50 5.64
CA GLY A 370 -21.31 -5.39 6.07
C GLY A 370 -20.65 -4.71 4.88
N LEU A 371 -19.99 -5.48 4.01
CA LEU A 371 -19.34 -5.01 2.79
C LEU A 371 -20.32 -4.26 1.88
N LEU A 372 -21.52 -4.82 1.66
CA LEU A 372 -22.56 -4.16 0.86
C LEU A 372 -23.04 -2.85 1.48
N LYS A 373 -23.06 -2.74 2.81
CA LYS A 373 -23.41 -1.49 3.50
C LYS A 373 -22.32 -0.43 3.29
N VAL A 374 -21.03 -0.81 3.29
CA VAL A 374 -19.92 0.11 2.99
C VAL A 374 -20.01 0.65 1.57
N ALA A 375 -20.31 -0.20 0.59
CA ALA A 375 -20.41 0.21 -0.81
C ALA A 375 -21.55 1.20 -1.10
N ASN A 376 -22.52 1.31 -0.18
CA ASN A 376 -23.70 2.17 -0.32
C ASN A 376 -23.70 3.38 0.65
N SER A 377 -22.61 3.63 1.39
CA SER A 377 -22.53 4.64 2.47
C SER A 377 -21.64 5.86 2.21
#